data_AF-A0A929MP37-F1
#
_entry.id   AF-A0A929MP37-F1
#
_cell.length_a   1.000
_cell.length_b   1.000
_cell.length_c   1.000
_cell.angle_alpha   90.00
_cell.angle_beta   90.00
_cell.angle_gamma   90.00
#
_symmetry.space_group_name_H-M   'P 1'
#
loop_
_entity.id
_entity.type
_entity.pdbx_description
1 polymer ?
#
loop_
_entity_poly.entity_id
_entity_poly.type
_entity_poly.pdbx_seq_one_letter_code
_entity_poly.pdbx_strand_id
1 'polypeptide(L)'
;MSDINTHIEALEALRQQAIPQLEATESIKDLEKVRLDYLGKKGRFAAVAQAMRDLSAEDRPKLGQVMNQVKSAFEEMLESRRHKL
;
A
#
# COMPACT_ATOMS: atom_id res chain seq x y z
N MET A 1 9.14 19.68 9.30
CA MET A 1 7.93 19.15 8.64
C MET A 1 8.39 18.23 7.55
N SER A 2 7.88 17.01 7.48
CA SER A 2 8.20 16.08 6.40
C SER A 2 7.57 16.58 5.10
N ASP A 3 8.26 16.45 3.97
CA ASP A 3 7.71 16.80 2.66
C ASP A 3 6.66 15.76 2.26
N ILE A 4 5.48 16.20 1.83
CA ILE A 4 4.42 15.34 1.29
C ILE A 4 4.94 14.45 0.15
N ASN A 5 5.87 14.96 -0.67
CA ASN A 5 6.43 14.23 -1.80
C ASN A 5 7.14 12.95 -1.35
N THR A 6 7.88 12.98 -0.24
CA THR A 6 8.55 11.79 0.31
C THR A 6 7.55 10.68 0.66
N HIS A 7 6.36 11.04 1.14
CA HIS A 7 5.33 10.05 1.45
C HIS A 7 4.62 9.53 0.21
N ILE A 8 4.46 10.37 -0.82
CA ILE A 8 3.92 9.95 -2.13
C ILE A 8 4.88 8.94 -2.78
N GLU A 9 6.17 9.25 -2.82
CA GLU A 9 7.21 8.33 -3.33
C GLU A 9 7.20 7.00 -2.57
N ALA A 10 7.04 7.04 -1.23
CA ALA A 10 6.93 5.83 -0.44
C ALA A 10 5.70 4.98 -0.84
N LEU A 11 4.55 5.61 -1.10
CA LEU A 11 3.34 4.88 -1.56
C LEU A 11 3.54 4.28 -2.95
N GLU A 12 4.16 5.00 -3.87
CA GLU A 12 4.47 4.49 -5.20
C GLU A 12 5.45 3.32 -5.14
N ALA A 13 6.48 3.41 -4.28
CA ALA A 13 7.41 2.31 -4.05
C ALA A 13 6.70 1.08 -3.48
N LEU A 14 5.74 1.25 -2.56
CA LEU A 14 4.92 0.14 -2.07
C LEU A 14 4.14 -0.54 -3.20
N ARG A 15 3.55 0.25 -4.11
CA ARG A 15 2.84 -0.27 -5.28
C ARG A 15 3.77 -1.09 -6.18
N GLN A 16 4.96 -0.57 -6.47
CA GLN A 16 5.94 -1.26 -7.32
C GLN A 16 6.47 -2.55 -6.67
N GLN A 17 6.72 -2.54 -5.36
CA GLN A 17 7.18 -3.71 -4.63
C GLN A 17 6.10 -4.80 -4.49
N ALA A 18 4.83 -4.41 -4.51
CA ALA A 18 3.70 -5.35 -4.39
C ALA A 18 3.57 -6.26 -5.61
N ILE A 19 3.79 -5.74 -6.82
CA ILE A 19 3.65 -6.48 -8.08
C ILE A 19 4.42 -7.80 -8.07
N PRO A 20 5.76 -7.81 -7.89
CA PRO A 20 6.53 -9.06 -7.91
C PRO A 20 6.19 -9.98 -6.73
N GLN A 21 5.80 -9.44 -5.57
CA GLN A 21 5.40 -10.25 -4.43
C GLN A 21 4.09 -10.99 -4.67
N LEU A 22 3.10 -10.33 -5.29
CA LEU A 22 1.84 -10.94 -5.69
C LEU A 22 2.05 -11.96 -6.82
N GLU A 23 2.90 -11.68 -7.79
CA GLU A 23 3.23 -12.64 -8.86
C GLU A 23 3.88 -13.91 -8.29
N ALA A 24 4.76 -13.77 -7.29
CA ALA A 24 5.44 -14.87 -6.63
C ALA A 24 4.57 -15.74 -5.71
N THR A 25 3.32 -15.37 -5.41
CA THR A 25 2.46 -16.20 -4.54
C THR A 25 1.97 -17.43 -5.28
N GLU A 26 2.18 -18.63 -4.76
CA GLU A 26 1.76 -19.89 -5.39
C GLU A 26 0.50 -20.51 -4.75
N SER A 27 -0.01 -19.89 -3.69
CA SER A 27 -1.19 -20.37 -2.97
C SER A 27 -2.01 -19.23 -2.38
N ILE A 28 -3.29 -19.49 -2.11
CA ILE A 28 -4.17 -18.56 -1.39
C ILE A 28 -3.58 -18.16 -0.03
N LYS A 29 -2.87 -19.09 0.63
CA LYS A 29 -2.21 -18.81 1.91
C LYS A 29 -1.08 -17.81 1.77
N ASP A 30 -0.31 -17.85 0.69
CA ASP A 30 0.77 -16.89 0.43
C ASP A 30 0.21 -15.54 0.00
N LEU A 31 -0.89 -15.54 -0.76
CA LEU A 31 -1.63 -14.33 -1.09
C LEU A 31 -2.14 -13.60 0.16
N GLU A 32 -2.68 -14.34 1.14
CA GLU A 32 -3.14 -13.77 2.41
C GLU A 32 -1.97 -13.20 3.23
N LYS A 33 -0.79 -13.82 3.21
CA LYS A 33 0.40 -13.25 3.86
C LYS A 33 0.77 -11.90 3.25
N VAL A 34 0.79 -11.80 1.91
CA VAL A 34 1.06 -10.53 1.22
C VAL A 34 -0.02 -9.49 1.55
N ARG A 35 -1.30 -9.89 1.55
CA ARG A 35 -2.39 -9.00 1.97
C ARG A 35 -2.18 -8.43 3.38
N LEU A 36 -1.82 -9.28 4.34
CA LEU A 36 -1.57 -8.86 5.72
C LEU A 36 -0.32 -7.98 5.87
N ASP A 37 0.75 -8.26 5.12
CA ASP A 37 1.98 -7.43 5.13
C ASP A 37 1.71 -6.00 4.65
N TYR A 38 0.81 -5.82 3.69
CA TYR A 38 0.51 -4.51 3.13
C TYR A 38 -0.65 -3.80 3.82
N LEU A 39 -1.82 -4.44 3.92
CA LEU A 39 -3.07 -3.87 4.41
C LEU A 39 -3.33 -4.14 5.91
N GLY A 40 -2.53 -4.99 6.54
CA GLY A 40 -2.70 -5.31 7.96
C GLY A 40 -2.55 -4.09 8.87
N LYS A 41 -2.99 -4.22 10.13
CA LYS A 41 -2.91 -3.15 11.14
C LYS A 41 -1.48 -2.64 11.41
N LYS A 42 -0.49 -3.50 11.17
CA LYS A 42 0.96 -3.19 11.23
C LYS A 42 1.62 -3.26 9.85
N GLY A 43 0.82 -3.28 8.80
CA GLY A 43 1.29 -3.42 7.44
C GLY A 43 1.89 -2.12 6.91
N ARG A 44 2.48 -2.21 5.72
CA ARG A 44 3.23 -1.11 5.11
C ARG A 44 2.39 0.15 4.90
N PHE A 45 1.13 0.03 4.51
CA PHE A 45 0.23 1.19 4.38
C PHE A 45 -0.09 1.84 5.73
N ALA A 46 -0.18 1.06 6.80
CA ALA A 46 -0.40 1.59 8.15
C ALA A 46 0.82 2.37 8.66
N ALA A 47 2.04 1.93 8.33
CA ALA A 47 3.26 2.65 8.64
C ALA A 47 3.31 4.03 7.97
N VAL A 48 2.97 4.10 6.67
CA VAL A 48 2.88 5.39 5.96
C VAL A 48 1.80 6.27 6.58
N ALA A 49 0.61 5.72 6.91
CA ALA A 49 -0.46 6.46 7.55
C ALA A 49 -0.07 7.06 8.91
N GLN A 50 0.75 6.36 9.70
CA GLN A 50 1.29 6.88 10.96
C GLN A 50 2.27 8.03 10.73
N ALA A 51 3.14 7.92 9.71
CA ALA A 51 4.08 8.96 9.33
C ALA A 51 3.39 10.25 8.83
N MET A 52 2.11 10.17 8.40
CA MET A 52 1.31 11.35 8.00
C MET A 52 1.00 12.29 9.15
N ARG A 53 1.16 11.86 10.41
CA ARG A 53 0.85 12.70 11.59
C ARG A 53 1.70 13.98 11.61
N ASP A 54 2.88 13.94 11.00
CA ASP A 54 3.84 15.04 10.95
C ASP A 54 3.61 16.00 9.76
N LEU A 55 2.57 15.76 8.95
CA LEU A 55 2.17 16.61 7.84
C LEU A 55 1.26 17.76 8.27
N SER A 56 1.30 18.83 7.49
CA SER A 56 0.39 19.97 7.59
C SER A 56 -1.07 19.54 7.38
N ALA A 57 -2.02 20.36 7.87
CA ALA A 57 -3.44 20.09 7.67
C ALA A 57 -3.85 20.10 6.18
N GLU A 58 -3.12 20.83 5.33
CA GLU A 58 -3.38 20.94 3.89
C GLU A 58 -2.85 19.75 3.08
N ASP A 59 -1.79 19.09 3.57
CA ASP A 59 -1.15 17.98 2.86
C ASP A 59 -1.75 16.62 3.20
N ARG A 60 -2.32 16.48 4.41
CA ARG A 60 -2.99 15.24 4.84
C ARG A 60 -4.10 14.78 3.87
N PRO A 61 -5.01 15.64 3.37
CA PRO A 61 -6.03 15.23 2.42
C PRO A 61 -5.45 14.75 1.08
N LYS A 62 -4.44 15.45 0.56
CA LYS A 62 -3.78 15.09 -0.71
C LYS A 62 -3.13 13.72 -0.62
N LEU A 63 -2.35 13.47 0.43
CA LEU A 63 -1.72 12.18 0.64
C LEU A 63 -2.75 11.08 0.93
N GLY A 64 -3.84 11.40 1.63
CA GLY A 64 -4.96 10.47 1.85
C GLY A 64 -5.61 10.00 0.55
N GLN A 65 -5.77 10.90 -0.42
CA GLN A 65 -6.28 10.54 -1.76
C GLN A 65 -5.32 9.60 -2.49
N VAL A 66 -4.02 9.91 -2.50
CA VAL A 66 -3.00 9.05 -3.13
C VAL A 66 -2.94 7.68 -2.44
N MET A 67 -2.96 7.65 -1.11
CA MET A 67 -3.01 6.42 -0.31
C MET A 67 -4.19 5.54 -0.72
N ASN A 68 -5.39 6.13 -0.85
CA ASN A 68 -6.57 5.38 -1.25
C ASN A 68 -6.44 4.85 -2.69
N GLN A 69 -5.95 5.65 -3.63
CA GLN A 69 -5.70 5.20 -5.01
C GLN A 69 -4.73 4.02 -5.07
N VAL A 70 -3.62 4.10 -4.31
CA VAL A 70 -2.63 3.02 -4.27
C VAL A 70 -3.20 1.76 -3.60
N LYS A 71 -3.98 1.92 -2.54
CA LYS A 71 -4.67 0.78 -1.88
C LYS A 71 -5.65 0.10 -2.83
N SER A 72 -6.50 0.86 -3.53
CA SER A 72 -7.44 0.29 -4.50
C SER A 72 -6.71 -0.45 -5.62
N ALA A 73 -5.65 0.13 -6.18
CA ALA A 73 -4.83 -0.57 -7.18
C ALA A 73 -4.20 -1.86 -6.62
N PHE A 74 -3.75 -1.86 -5.37
CA PHE A 74 -3.22 -3.05 -4.71
C PHE A 74 -4.29 -4.12 -4.48
N GLU A 75 -5.48 -3.73 -4.04
CA GLU A 75 -6.62 -4.63 -3.89
C GLU A 75 -7.01 -5.24 -5.24
N GLU A 76 -7.09 -4.46 -6.31
CA GLU A 76 -7.35 -4.99 -7.67
C GLU A 76 -6.30 -6.02 -8.11
N MET A 77 -5.02 -5.78 -7.84
CA MET A 77 -3.94 -6.74 -8.13
C MET A 77 -4.07 -8.01 -7.30
N LEU A 78 -4.40 -7.90 -6.01
CA LEU A 78 -4.68 -9.03 -5.11
C LEU A 78 -5.84 -9.89 -5.64
N GLU A 79 -6.96 -9.26 -5.97
CA GLU A 79 -8.14 -9.95 -6.51
C GLU A 79 -7.82 -10.64 -7.83
N SER A 80 -7.11 -9.95 -8.72
CA SER A 80 -6.65 -10.52 -10.01
C SER A 80 -5.76 -11.74 -9.79
N ARG A 81 -4.80 -11.67 -8.85
CA ARG A 81 -3.95 -12.81 -8.53
C ARG A 81 -4.74 -13.95 -7.91
N ARG A 82 -5.71 -13.66 -7.04
CA ARG A 82 -6.58 -14.66 -6.41
C ARG A 82 -7.38 -15.45 -7.43
N HIS A 83 -7.87 -14.83 -8.50
CA HIS A 83 -8.60 -15.53 -9.56
C HIS A 83 -7.70 -16.44 -10.42
N LYS A 84 -6.38 -16.24 -10.39
CA LYS A 84 -5.40 -17.03 -11.13
C LYS A 84 -4.81 -18.18 -10.31
N LEU A 85 -5.12 -18.27 -9.01
CA LEU A 85 -4.67 -19.30 -8.07
C LEU A 85 -5.82 -20.27 -7.79
#